data_AF-A0AAW9WVQ5-F1
#
_entry.id   AF-A0AAW9WVQ5-F1
#
_cell.length_a   1.000
_cell.length_b   1.000
_cell.length_c   1.000
_cell.angle_alpha   90.00
_cell.angle_beta   90.00
_cell.angle_gamma   90.00
#
_symmetry.space_group_name_H-M   'P 1'
#
loop_
_entity.id
_entity.type
_entity.pdbx_description
1 polymer ?
#
loop_
_entity_poly.entity_id
_entity_poly.type
_entity_poly.pdbx_seq_one_letter_code
_entity_poly.pdbx_strand_id
1 'polypeptide(L)'
;MFNPDKYLSVTWRMGGRTYPILDCYGVIHEVRRDLGLPDWPVFEGVINEGCQMNDTCNSFRSRVQKCDPEEGAVAACYTAGLVTHLGIAVNVNGSLHILEANPKRNVTILPLARFLRQYVKVEFYK
;
A
#
# COMPACT_ATOMS: atom_id res chain seq x y z
N MET A 1 8.41 17.21 -2.99
CA MET A 1 6.96 17.39 -3.18
C MET A 1 6.45 16.20 -3.95
N PHE A 2 5.48 15.46 -3.41
CA PHE A 2 4.93 14.27 -4.06
C PHE A 2 4.22 14.65 -5.37
N ASN A 3 4.47 13.89 -6.45
CA ASN A 3 3.83 14.10 -7.75
C ASN A 3 2.79 12.99 -8.01
N PRO A 4 1.49 13.24 -7.74
CA PRO A 4 0.44 12.24 -7.96
C PRO A 4 0.28 11.85 -9.44
N ASP A 5 0.52 12.77 -10.37
CA ASP A 5 0.29 12.54 -11.81
C ASP A 5 1.23 11.49 -12.40
N LYS A 6 2.45 11.35 -11.83
CA LYS A 6 3.38 10.25 -12.17
C LYS A 6 2.66 8.91 -12.10
N TYR A 7 1.89 8.69 -11.04
CA TYR A 7 1.31 7.39 -10.73
C TYR A 7 0.02 7.10 -11.50
N LEU A 8 -0.70 8.11 -11.98
CA LEU A 8 -1.92 7.91 -12.78
C LEU A 8 -1.63 7.25 -14.14
N SER A 9 -0.37 7.31 -14.62
CA SER A 9 0.09 6.64 -15.84
C SER A 9 0.50 5.17 -15.66
N VAL A 10 0.54 4.69 -14.42
CA VAL A 10 1.02 3.34 -14.10
C VAL A 10 0.04 2.29 -14.64
N THR A 11 0.60 1.25 -15.25
CA THR A 11 -0.17 0.05 -15.65
C THR A 11 -0.04 -1.01 -14.58
N TRP A 12 -1.17 -1.47 -14.06
CA TRP A 12 -1.15 -2.55 -13.07
C TRP A 12 -0.77 -3.88 -13.72
N ARG A 13 0.18 -4.59 -13.10
CA ARG A 13 0.52 -5.98 -13.44
C ARG A 13 0.98 -6.69 -12.18
N MET A 14 0.44 -7.88 -11.91
CA MET A 14 0.91 -8.74 -10.82
C MET A 14 2.42 -8.95 -10.90
N GLY A 15 3.14 -8.72 -9.80
CA GLY A 15 4.60 -8.78 -9.76
C GLY A 15 5.30 -7.54 -10.35
N GLY A 16 4.56 -6.48 -10.70
CA GLY A 16 5.10 -5.22 -11.14
C GLY A 16 5.87 -4.52 -10.01
N ARG A 17 7.15 -4.23 -10.23
CA ARG A 17 8.08 -3.67 -9.23
C ARG A 17 8.81 -2.43 -9.74
N THR A 18 8.62 -2.06 -11.01
CA THR A 18 9.37 -0.98 -11.66
C THR A 18 8.43 -0.10 -12.46
N TYR A 19 8.42 1.20 -12.18
CA TYR A 19 7.64 2.17 -12.94
C TYR A 19 7.97 2.07 -14.46
N PRO A 20 6.96 2.09 -15.36
CA PRO A 20 5.53 2.36 -15.13
C PRO A 20 4.67 1.12 -14.88
N ILE A 21 5.25 -0.06 -14.63
CA ILE A 21 4.51 -1.32 -14.41
C ILE A 21 4.61 -1.74 -12.94
N LEU A 22 3.57 -1.47 -12.16
CA LEU A 22 3.56 -1.69 -10.71
C LEU A 22 2.32 -2.48 -10.28
N ASP A 23 2.44 -3.37 -9.30
CA ASP A 23 1.28 -3.82 -8.51
C ASP A 23 1.14 -2.97 -7.23
N CYS A 24 0.23 -3.36 -6.33
CA CYS A 24 0.03 -2.66 -5.06
C CYS A 24 1.32 -2.56 -4.24
N TYR A 25 2.14 -3.61 -4.20
CA TYR A 25 3.38 -3.66 -3.45
C TYR A 25 4.48 -2.83 -4.12
N GLY A 26 4.62 -2.91 -5.44
CA GLY A 26 5.56 -2.09 -6.21
C GLY A 26 5.30 -0.60 -6.03
N VAL A 27 4.01 -0.22 -5.97
CA VAL A 27 3.60 1.16 -5.71
C VAL A 27 4.04 1.66 -4.34
N ILE A 28 3.95 0.84 -3.28
CA ILE A 28 4.41 1.24 -1.94
C ILE A 28 5.89 1.65 -1.99
N HIS A 29 6.72 0.80 -2.58
CA HIS A 29 8.16 1.03 -2.68
C HIS A 29 8.50 2.25 -3.52
N GLU A 30 7.86 2.40 -4.68
CA GLU A 30 8.12 3.53 -5.57
C GLU A 30 7.72 4.86 -4.91
N VAL A 31 6.56 4.91 -4.23
CA VAL A 31 6.12 6.11 -3.50
C VAL A 31 7.05 6.41 -2.33
N ARG A 32 7.44 5.41 -1.53
CA ARG A 32 8.36 5.63 -0.40
C ARG A 32 9.72 6.15 -0.88
N ARG A 33 10.24 5.63 -2.00
CA ARG A 33 11.45 6.13 -2.64
C ARG A 33 11.31 7.59 -3.06
N ASP A 34 10.20 7.98 -3.69
CA ASP A 34 9.92 9.36 -4.08
C ASP A 34 9.76 10.30 -2.86
N LEU A 35 9.29 9.78 -1.73
CA LEU A 35 9.19 10.50 -0.46
C LEU A 35 10.51 10.52 0.34
N GLY A 36 11.56 9.81 -0.12
CA GLY A 36 12.83 9.68 0.60
C GLY A 36 12.75 8.83 1.87
N LEU A 37 11.74 7.97 1.99
CA LEU A 37 11.52 7.06 3.10
C LEU A 37 12.25 5.72 2.88
N PRO A 38 12.61 5.00 3.96
CA PRO A 38 13.21 3.68 3.83
C PRO A 38 12.26 2.70 3.16
N ASP A 39 12.82 1.74 2.43
CA ASP A 39 12.05 0.70 1.74
C ASP A 39 11.12 -0.04 2.71
N TRP A 40 9.95 -0.40 2.22
CA TRP A 40 8.99 -1.17 2.99
C TRP A 40 9.52 -2.59 3.20
N PRO A 41 9.48 -3.18 4.41
CA PRO A 41 9.97 -4.54 4.62
C PRO A 41 9.32 -5.54 3.66
N VAL A 42 10.09 -6.56 3.25
CA VAL A 42 9.61 -7.58 2.31
C VAL A 42 8.56 -8.47 2.95
N PHE A 43 7.37 -8.50 2.35
CA PHE A 43 6.24 -9.36 2.76
C PHE A 43 6.13 -10.56 1.84
N GLU A 44 6.91 -11.61 2.10
CA GLU A 44 6.89 -12.81 1.26
C GLU A 44 5.55 -13.58 1.35
N GLY A 45 4.86 -13.56 2.50
CA GLY A 45 3.62 -14.32 2.69
C GLY A 45 2.33 -13.64 2.20
N VAL A 46 2.39 -12.44 1.63
CA VAL A 46 1.24 -11.77 0.98
C VAL A 46 1.13 -12.18 -0.51
N ILE A 47 2.15 -12.86 -1.05
CA ILE A 47 2.29 -13.13 -2.49
C ILE A 47 1.92 -14.58 -2.85
N ASN A 48 1.74 -15.48 -1.89
CA ASN A 48 1.39 -16.88 -2.17
C ASN A 48 -0.02 -17.25 -1.71
N GLU A 49 -0.76 -17.84 -2.65
CA GLU A 49 -2.07 -18.44 -2.49
C GLU A 49 -2.09 -19.40 -1.29
N GLY A 50 -2.99 -19.14 -0.33
CA GLY A 50 -3.45 -20.13 0.65
C GLY A 50 -2.43 -20.61 1.69
N CYS A 51 -2.80 -20.48 2.96
CA CYS A 51 -2.28 -21.32 4.05
C CYS A 51 -0.88 -21.00 4.64
N GLN A 52 -0.50 -19.74 4.83
CA GLN A 52 0.49 -19.37 5.88
C GLN A 52 -0.06 -18.25 6.78
N MET A 53 -1.05 -18.61 7.60
CA MET A 53 -2.00 -17.67 8.21
C MET A 53 -1.58 -17.04 9.57
N ASN A 54 -0.41 -17.35 10.14
CA ASN A 54 -0.01 -16.76 11.44
C ASN A 54 1.42 -16.20 11.50
N ASP A 55 2.44 -16.92 11.00
CA ASP A 55 3.84 -16.50 11.17
C ASP A 55 4.22 -15.26 10.35
N THR A 56 3.62 -15.11 9.16
CA THR A 56 3.76 -13.92 8.33
C THR A 56 3.17 -12.67 9.00
N CYS A 57 2.08 -12.83 9.76
CA CYS A 57 1.40 -11.71 10.43
C CYS A 57 2.14 -11.26 11.70
N ASN A 58 2.84 -12.18 12.39
CA ASN A 58 3.68 -11.83 13.54
C ASN A 58 5.04 -11.25 13.13
N SER A 59 5.68 -11.78 12.09
CA SER A 59 6.91 -11.21 11.53
C SER A 59 6.69 -9.83 10.90
N PHE A 60 5.47 -9.54 10.45
CA PHE A 60 5.05 -8.19 10.06
C PHE A 60 5.13 -7.21 11.22
N ARG A 61 4.39 -7.50 12.31
CA ARG A 61 4.24 -6.59 13.45
C ARG A 61 5.55 -6.30 14.19
N SER A 62 6.55 -7.17 14.08
CA SER A 62 7.85 -6.93 14.72
C SER A 62 8.74 -5.94 13.96
N ARG A 63 8.47 -5.71 12.66
CA ARG A 63 9.30 -4.85 11.79
C ARG A 63 8.67 -3.51 11.42
N VAL A 64 7.39 -3.33 11.72
CA VAL A 64 6.66 -2.09 11.45
C VAL A 64 5.91 -1.62 12.68
N GLN A 65 5.74 -0.31 12.82
CA GLN A 65 5.02 0.27 13.94
C GLN A 65 3.61 0.69 13.50
N LYS A 66 2.57 0.26 14.23
CA LYS A 66 1.21 0.77 13.99
C LYS A 66 1.17 2.28 14.28
N CYS A 67 0.60 3.05 13.37
CA CYS A 67 0.50 4.50 13.45
C CYS A 67 -0.89 5.01 13.07
N ASP A 68 -1.11 6.30 13.25
CA ASP A 68 -2.23 7.02 12.66
C ASP A 68 -1.99 7.23 11.15
N PRO A 69 -3.03 7.49 10.34
CA PRO A 69 -2.86 7.78 8.92
C PRO A 69 -2.06 9.09 8.73
N GLU A 70 -0.82 8.95 8.26
CA GLU A 70 0.13 10.04 7.99
C GLU A 70 0.84 9.81 6.64
N GLU A 71 1.44 10.85 6.06
CA GLU A 71 2.15 10.71 4.77
C GLU A 71 3.28 9.67 4.87
N GLY A 72 3.30 8.73 3.91
CA GLY A 72 4.24 7.62 3.88
C GLY A 72 3.79 6.38 4.65
N ALA A 73 2.73 6.47 5.47
CA ALA A 73 2.18 5.32 6.17
C ALA A 73 1.53 4.34 5.20
N VAL A 74 1.79 3.06 5.39
CA VAL A 74 1.23 1.98 4.57
C VAL A 74 -0.09 1.53 5.18
N ALA A 75 -1.15 1.62 4.38
CA ALA A 75 -2.47 1.12 4.68
C ALA A 75 -2.54 -0.37 4.35
N ALA A 76 -2.60 -1.23 5.37
CA ALA A 76 -2.83 -2.65 5.22
C ALA A 76 -4.33 -2.95 5.32
N CYS A 77 -4.90 -3.53 4.26
CA CYS A 77 -6.31 -3.89 4.20
C CYS A 77 -6.49 -5.37 4.53
N TYR A 78 -7.41 -5.66 5.45
CA TYR A 78 -7.64 -7.00 5.96
C TYR A 78 -8.95 -7.61 5.47
N THR A 79 -8.90 -8.89 5.10
CA THR A 79 -10.06 -9.75 4.86
C THR A 79 -9.86 -11.07 5.61
N ALA A 80 -10.83 -11.49 6.43
CA ALA A 80 -10.73 -12.71 7.26
C ALA A 80 -9.43 -12.78 8.11
N GLY A 81 -8.95 -11.63 8.61
CA GLY A 81 -7.73 -11.55 9.42
C GLY A 81 -6.42 -11.52 8.65
N LEU A 82 -6.46 -11.64 7.31
CA LEU A 82 -5.29 -11.60 6.44
C LEU A 82 -5.17 -10.27 5.70
N VAL A 83 -3.93 -9.80 5.52
CA VAL A 83 -3.64 -8.67 4.62
C VAL A 83 -3.80 -9.13 3.18
N THR A 84 -4.79 -8.58 2.48
CA THR A 84 -5.09 -8.92 1.08
C THR A 84 -4.72 -7.81 0.11
N HIS A 85 -4.50 -6.60 0.63
CA HIS A 85 -4.19 -5.43 -0.19
C HIS A 85 -3.38 -4.40 0.61
N LEU A 86 -2.58 -3.60 -0.11
CA LEU A 86 -1.78 -2.52 0.45
C LEU A 86 -2.02 -1.22 -0.33
N GLY A 87 -2.13 -0.12 0.39
CA GLY A 87 -2.05 1.24 -0.14
C GLY A 87 -1.02 2.06 0.64
N ILE A 88 -0.70 3.25 0.16
CA ILE A 88 0.18 4.20 0.85
C ILE A 88 -0.50 5.55 0.97
N ALA A 89 -0.41 6.13 2.16
CA ALA A 89 -0.91 7.46 2.44
C ALA A 89 0.02 8.51 1.83
N VAL A 90 -0.55 9.45 1.08
CA VAL A 90 0.15 10.52 0.39
C VAL A 90 -0.59 11.83 0.59
N ASN A 91 0.14 12.95 0.66
CA ASN A 91 -0.48 14.26 0.69
C ASN A 91 -0.71 14.77 -0.74
N VAL A 92 -1.96 15.10 -1.06
CA VAL A 92 -2.33 15.73 -2.33
C VAL A 92 -3.06 17.03 -1.99
N ASN A 93 -2.46 18.16 -2.38
CA ASN A 93 -3.00 19.51 -2.17
C ASN A 93 -3.39 19.78 -0.70
N GLY A 94 -2.59 19.34 0.27
CA GLY A 94 -2.81 19.56 1.70
C GLY A 94 -3.79 18.58 2.35
N SER A 95 -4.30 17.60 1.60
CA SER A 95 -5.26 16.59 2.09
C SER A 95 -4.71 15.18 1.96
N LEU A 96 -4.94 14.34 2.98
CA LEU A 96 -4.45 12.97 2.99
C LEU A 96 -5.30 12.07 2.07
N HIS A 97 -4.61 11.40 1.15
CA HIS A 97 -5.17 10.44 0.22
C HIS A 97 -4.46 9.10 0.39
N ILE A 98 -5.13 8.02 -0.03
CA ILE A 98 -4.50 6.72 -0.19
C ILE A 98 -4.29 6.47 -1.68
N LEU A 99 -3.06 6.17 -2.03
CA LEU A 99 -2.65 5.71 -3.33
C LEU A 99 -2.52 4.19 -3.28
N GLU A 100 -3.23 3.51 -4.16
CA GLU A 100 -3.30 2.06 -4.25
C GLU A 100 -3.27 1.61 -5.71
N ALA A 101 -2.92 0.34 -5.97
CA ALA A 101 -2.95 -0.22 -7.32
C ALA A 101 -3.74 -1.52 -7.37
N ASN A 102 -4.78 -1.55 -8.20
CA ASN A 102 -5.73 -2.66 -8.27
C ASN A 102 -5.75 -3.31 -9.66
N PRO A 103 -6.06 -4.63 -9.73
CA PRO A 103 -6.40 -5.26 -10.98
C PRO A 103 -7.52 -4.46 -11.69
N LYS A 104 -7.35 -4.23 -13.00
CA LYS A 104 -8.29 -3.51 -13.89
C LYS A 104 -8.44 -1.99 -13.67
N ARG A 105 -8.16 -1.48 -12.46
CA ARG A 105 -8.29 -0.04 -12.14
C ARG A 105 -6.97 0.72 -12.19
N ASN A 106 -5.86 0.03 -12.45
CA ASN A 106 -4.52 0.61 -12.38
C ASN A 106 -4.28 1.27 -11.03
N VAL A 107 -3.58 2.41 -11.00
CA VAL A 107 -3.43 3.20 -9.78
C VAL A 107 -4.64 4.09 -9.57
N THR A 108 -5.11 4.13 -8.33
CA THR A 108 -6.12 5.10 -7.89
C THR A 108 -5.62 5.87 -6.69
N ILE A 109 -5.98 7.17 -6.64
CA ILE A 109 -5.71 8.06 -5.53
C ILE A 109 -7.06 8.48 -4.96
N LEU A 110 -7.35 8.11 -3.71
CA LEU A 110 -8.66 8.32 -3.10
C LEU A 110 -8.53 9.07 -1.78
N PRO A 111 -9.46 9.99 -1.45
CA PRO A 111 -9.49 10.60 -0.13
C PRO A 111 -9.55 9.51 0.95
N LEU A 112 -8.82 9.70 2.06
CA LEU A 112 -8.72 8.72 3.15
C LEU A 112 -10.09 8.13 3.53
N ALA A 113 -11.09 8.98 3.75
CA ALA A 113 -12.43 8.55 4.14
C ALA A 113 -13.12 7.64 3.11
N ARG A 114 -12.87 7.86 1.81
CA ARG A 114 -13.42 7.01 0.73
C ARG A 114 -12.68 5.68 0.63
N PHE A 115 -11.38 5.68 0.85
CA PHE A 115 -10.59 4.45 0.90
C PHE A 115 -11.05 3.56 2.06
N LEU A 116 -11.16 4.11 3.27
CA LEU A 116 -11.57 3.36 4.46
C LEU A 116 -12.95 2.69 4.31
N ARG A 117 -13.88 3.29 3.54
CA ARG A 117 -15.21 2.71 3.27
C ARG A 117 -15.19 1.51 2.32
N GLN A 118 -14.10 1.29 1.57
CA GLN A 118 -13.99 0.18 0.62
C GLN A 118 -13.54 -1.13 1.28
N TYR A 119 -13.01 -1.08 2.50
CA TYR A 119 -12.41 -2.23 3.17
C TYR A 119 -13.04 -2.45 4.54
N VAL A 120 -13.20 -3.71 4.92
CA VAL A 120 -13.78 -4.09 6.22
C VAL A 120 -12.91 -3.61 7.38
N LYS A 121 -11.59 -3.70 7.22
CA LYS A 121 -10.62 -3.26 8.21
C LYS A 121 -9.35 -2.77 7.51
N VAL A 122 -8.88 -1.59 7.93
CA VAL A 122 -7.61 -1.00 7.49
C VAL A 122 -6.79 -0.64 8.73
N GLU A 123 -5.51 -0.99 8.73
CA GLU A 123 -4.55 -0.55 9.75
C GLU A 123 -3.38 0.18 9.06
N PHE A 124 -2.82 1.18 9.71
CA PHE A 124 -1.71 1.98 9.18
C PHE A 124 -0.42 1.65 9.89
N TYR A 125 0.68 1.63 9.14
CA TYR A 125 1.99 1.27 9.64
C TYR A 125 3.10 2.11 9.01
N LYS A 126 4.18 2.33 9.76
CA LYS A 126 5.39 3.03 9.31
C LYS A 126 6.64 2.17 9.46
#